data_AF-A0A920UBC3-F1
#
_entry.id   AF-A0A920UBC3-F1
#
_cell.length_a   1.000
_cell.length_b   1.000
_cell.length_c   1.000
_cell.angle_alpha   90.00
_cell.angle_beta   90.00
_cell.angle_gamma   90.00
#
_symmetry.space_group_name_H-M   'P 1'
#
loop_
_entity.id
_entity.type
_entity.pdbx_description
1 polymer ?
#
loop_
_entity_poly.entity_id
_entity_poly.type
_entity_poly.pdbx_seq_one_letter_code
_entity_poly.pdbx_strand_id
1 'polypeptide(L)' 'MNGVIDGIEHVHDLVIAGGRLVDPGNQIDATRHLGVTDGLVAAISDRPLPGHEVIDAPVIRDGEFGDARPGLRQLASGAE' A
#
# COMPACT_ATOMS: atom_id res chain seq x y z
N MET A 1 -11.01 12.40 18.27
CA MET A 1 -11.69 11.11 18.50
C MET A 1 -11.69 10.37 17.18
N ASN A 2 -10.77 9.41 16.99
CA ASN A 2 -10.74 8.53 15.82
C ASN A 2 -10.38 7.11 16.32
N GLY A 3 -11.40 6.26 16.42
CA GLY A 3 -11.30 4.83 16.08
C GLY A 3 -10.53 3.86 16.97
N VAL A 4 -10.20 4.17 18.23
CA VAL A 4 -9.69 3.12 19.14
C VAL A 4 -10.87 2.34 19.70
N ILE A 5 -11.31 1.31 18.98
CA ILE A 5 -12.23 0.29 19.48
C ILE A 5 -11.44 -0.91 19.96
N ASP A 6 -11.25 -0.97 21.28
CA ASP A 6 -10.72 -2.08 22.08
C ASP A 6 -9.29 -2.56 21.76
N GLY A 7 -8.56 -2.97 22.80
CA GLY A 7 -7.14 -3.34 22.76
C GLY A 7 -6.80 -4.63 22.00
N ILE A 8 -7.55 -4.96 20.95
CA ILE A 8 -7.21 -5.98 19.97
C ILE A 8 -6.89 -5.26 18.66
N GLU A 9 -5.64 -5.33 18.20
CA GLU A 9 -5.34 -4.87 16.85
C GLU A 9 -6.19 -5.70 15.88
N HIS A 10 -7.09 -5.04 15.15
CA HIS A 10 -7.97 -5.71 14.21
C HIS A 10 -7.12 -6.25 13.05
N VAL A 11 -7.04 -7.57 12.92
CA VAL A 11 -6.34 -8.20 11.80
C VAL A 11 -7.21 -8.09 10.55
N HIS A 12 -6.67 -7.48 9.51
CA HIS A 12 -7.36 -7.28 8.24
C HIS A 12 -7.16 -8.47 7.29
N ASP A 13 -8.06 -8.66 6.32
CA ASP A 13 -7.91 -9.70 5.31
C ASP A 13 -6.69 -9.42 4.42
N LEU A 14 -6.57 -8.16 3.98
CA LEU A 14 -5.47 -7.66 3.17
C LEU A 14 -4.96 -6.33 3.72
N VAL A 15 -3.65 -6.17 3.77
CA VAL A 15 -2.99 -4.90 4.07
C VAL A 15 -2.15 -4.45 2.87
N ILE A 16 -2.42 -3.24 2.38
CA ILE A 16 -1.56 -2.56 1.40
C ILE A 16 -0.63 -1.65 2.18
N ALA A 17 0.66 -2.00 2.25
CA ALA A 17 1.63 -1.33 3.11
C ALA A 17 2.47 -0.30 2.35
N GLY A 18 2.64 0.89 2.94
CA GLY A 18 3.62 1.88 2.48
C GLY A 18 3.34 2.51 1.11
N GLY A 19 2.13 2.37 0.58
CA GLY A 19 1.71 2.94 -0.70
C GLY A 19 1.40 4.43 -0.61
N ARG A 20 1.48 5.15 -1.75
CA ARG A 20 1.00 6.53 -1.85
C ARG A 20 -0.51 6.53 -2.11
N LEU A 21 -1.28 6.93 -1.11
CA LEU A 21 -2.72 7.14 -1.25
C LEU A 21 -2.98 8.54 -1.80
N VAL A 22 -3.61 8.61 -2.98
CA VAL A 22 -4.05 9.85 -3.62
C VAL A 22 -5.57 9.84 -3.65
N ASP A 23 -6.19 10.66 -2.81
CA ASP A 23 -7.64 10.83 -2.72
C ASP A 23 -7.98 12.33 -2.71
N PRO A 24 -8.37 12.90 -3.86
CA PRO A 24 -8.69 14.32 -3.97
C PRO A 24 -9.96 14.71 -3.22
N GLY A 25 -10.90 13.77 -3.02
CA GLY A 25 -12.14 14.03 -2.28
C GLY A 25 -11.89 14.33 -0.81
N ASN A 26 -10.84 13.71 -0.26
CA ASN A 26 -10.41 13.88 1.13
C ASN A 26 -9.11 14.68 1.27
N GLN A 27 -8.61 15.26 0.18
CA GLN A 27 -7.33 15.99 0.12
C GLN A 27 -6.13 15.18 0.66
N ILE A 28 -6.13 13.87 0.42
CA ILE A 28 -5.04 12.99 0.83
C ILE A 28 -4.07 12.84 -0.34
N ASP A 29 -2.83 13.16 -0.08
CA ASP A 29 -1.69 12.81 -0.93
C ASP A 29 -0.51 12.45 -0.01
N ALA A 30 -0.48 11.20 0.44
CA ALA A 30 0.47 10.77 1.46
C ALA A 30 0.72 9.26 1.44
N THR A 31 1.85 8.84 2.00
CA THR A 31 2.15 7.43 2.24
C THR A 31 1.31 6.89 3.40
N ARG A 32 0.62 5.76 3.18
CA ARG A 32 -0.31 5.13 4.13
C ARG A 32 -0.26 3.60 4.06
N HIS A 33 -0.74 2.99 5.13
CA HIS A 33 -1.10 1.57 5.21
C HIS A 33 -2.62 1.46 5.19
N LEU A 34 -3.16 0.62 4.30
CA LEU A 34 -4.59 0.40 4.15
C LEU A 34 -4.94 -1.00 4.62
N GLY A 35 -5.89 -1.11 5.56
CA GLY A 35 -6.49 -2.37 5.96
C GLY A 35 -7.78 -2.59 5.20
N VAL A 36 -7.90 -3.73 4.53
CA VAL A 36 -9.08 -4.15 3.78
C VAL A 36 -9.70 -5.35 4.48
N THR A 37 -11.00 -5.25 4.74
CA THR A 37 -11.81 -6.32 5.34
C THR A 37 -13.09 -6.47 4.51
N ASP A 38 -13.41 -7.69 4.10
CA ASP A 38 -14.59 -8.01 3.27
C ASP A 38 -14.70 -7.13 2.00
N GLY A 39 -13.54 -6.87 1.37
CA GLY A 39 -13.45 -6.05 0.16
C GLY A 39 -13.62 -4.54 0.35
N LEU A 40 -13.74 -4.05 1.58
CA LEU A 40 -13.87 -2.63 1.92
C LEU A 40 -12.63 -2.11 2.65
N VAL A 41 -12.28 -0.85 2.42
CA VAL A 41 -11.23 -0.17 3.20
C VAL A 41 -11.76 0.08 4.61
N ALA A 42 -11.33 -0.75 5.55
CA ALA A 42 -11.75 -0.70 6.95
C ALA A 42 -10.86 0.22 7.80
N ALA A 43 -9.60 0.40 7.39
CA ALA A 43 -8.64 1.25 8.10
C ALA A 43 -7.66 1.95 7.15
N ILE A 44 -7.29 3.19 7.51
CA ILE A 44 -6.20 3.96 6.91
C ILE A 44 -5.29 4.42 8.04
N SER A 45 -4.01 4.05 7.98
CA SER A 45 -3.03 4.31 9.04
C SER A 45 -1.72 4.85 8.47
N ASP A 46 -1.04 5.69 9.23
CA ASP A 46 0.35 6.11 8.98
C ASP A 46 1.38 5.12 9.56
N ARG A 47 0.91 4.14 10.34
CA ARG A 47 1.69 3.05 10.93
C ARG A 47 1.29 1.70 10.33
N PRO A 48 2.18 0.68 10.36
CA PRO A 48 1.86 -0.68 9.91
C PRO A 48 0.58 -1.21 10.57
N LEU A 49 -0.18 -1.98 9.79
CA LEU A 49 -1.40 -2.66 10.24
C LEU A 49 -1.19 -4.17 10.16
N PRO A 50 -1.74 -4.95 11.10
CA PRO A 50 -1.72 -6.40 10.98
C PRO A 50 -2.71 -6.87 9.92
N GLY A 51 -2.29 -7.86 9.12
CA GLY A 51 -3.11 -8.44 8.07
C GLY A 51 -2.78 -9.90 7.82
N HIS A 52 -3.75 -10.65 7.31
CA HIS A 52 -3.56 -12.03 6.86
C HIS A 52 -2.68 -12.09 5.60
N GLU A 53 -2.91 -11.17 4.66
CA GLU A 53 -2.04 -10.92 3.52
C GLU A 53 -1.50 -9.49 3.58
N VAL A 54 -0.22 -9.30 3.27
CA VAL A 54 0.42 -7.99 3.23
C VAL A 54 1.09 -7.81 1.87
N ILE A 55 0.72 -6.74 1.17
CA ILE A 55 1.33 -6.33 -0.10
C ILE A 55 2.09 -5.04 0.15
N ASP A 56 3.41 -5.08 -0.02
CA ASP A 56 4.22 -3.86 -0.08
C ASP A 56 3.94 -3.12 -1.39
N ALA A 57 3.51 -1.87 -1.27
CA ALA A 57 3.22 -0.99 -2.39
C ALA A 57 4.33 0.05 -2.50
N PRO A 58 5.45 -0.24 -3.20
CA PRO A 58 6.53 0.72 -3.34
C PRO A 58 6.06 1.95 -4.12
N VAL A 59 6.50 3.12 -3.68
CA VAL A 59 6.29 4.36 -4.42
C VAL A 59 7.14 4.32 -5.69
N ILE A 60 6.51 4.48 -6.85
CA ILE A 60 7.22 4.58 -8.14
C ILE A 60 8.04 5.87 -8.13
N ARG A 61 9.35 5.77 -8.29
CA ARG A 61 10.27 6.90 -8.38
C ARG A 61 10.88 6.94 -9.77
N ASP A 62 10.76 8.06 -10.48
CA ASP A 62 11.46 8.31 -11.74
C ASP A 62 11.31 7.18 -12.79
N GLY A 63 10.14 6.54 -12.85
CA GLY A 63 9.87 5.40 -13.75
C GLY A 63 10.36 4.04 -13.26
N GLU A 64 10.97 3.97 -12.07
CA GLU A 64 11.40 2.75 -11.40
C GLU A 64 10.25 2.20 -10.55
N PHE A 65 9.68 1.08 -10.99
CA PHE A 65 8.75 0.28 -10.17
C PHE A 65 9.58 -0.44 -9.11
N GLY A 66 9.25 -0.26 -7.82
CA GLY A 66 10.06 -0.80 -6.72
C GLY A 66 10.33 -2.30 -6.85
N ASP A 67 11.55 -2.69 -6.46
CA ASP A 67 12.19 -4.00 -6.66
C ASP A 67 11.55 -4.83 -7.78
N ALA A 68 11.80 -4.41 -9.02
CA ALA A 68 11.66 -5.29 -10.15
C ALA A 68 12.42 -6.57 -9.82
N ARG A 69 11.69 -7.65 -9.52
CA ARG A 69 12.23 -8.96 -9.15
C ARG A 69 13.56 -9.19 -9.91
N PRO A 70 14.67 -9.47 -9.23
CA PRO A 70 15.94 -9.71 -9.91
C PRO A 70 15.74 -10.85 -10.91
N GLY A 71 15.65 -10.52 -12.20
CA GLY A 71 15.30 -11.49 -13.25
C GLY A 71 14.46 -10.95 -14.40
N LEU A 72 13.75 -9.82 -14.26
CA LEU A 72 13.10 -9.22 -15.42
C LEU A 72 14.16 -8.45 -16.24
N ARG A 73 14.79 -9.16 -17.20
CA ARG A 73 15.69 -8.54 -18.18
C ARG A 73 14.96 -7.34 -18.79
N GLN A 74 15.51 -6.15 -18.57
CA GLN A 74 15.15 -4.96 -19.30
C GLN A 74 15.36 -5.29 -20.78
N LEU A 75 14.27 -5.51 -21.52
CA LEU A 75 14.31 -5.65 -22.97
C LEU A 75 14.74 -4.28 -23.47
N ALA A 76 16.04 -4.13 -23.64
CA ALA A 76 16.68 -2.91 -24.10
C ALA A 76 15.93 -2.39 -25.32
N SER A 77 15.47 -1.15 -25.22
CA SER A 77 15.20 -0.30 -26.36
C SER A 77 16.44 -0.31 -27.25
N GLY A 78 16.31 -0.90 -28.44
CA GLY A 78 17.42 -1.05 -29.37
C GLY A 78 17.03 -1.93 -30.53
N ALA A 79 16.17 -1.41 -31.40
CA ALA A 79 16.09 -1.83 -32.79
C ALA A 79 15.73 -0.60 -33.62
N GLU A 80 16.78 -0.05 -34.23
CA GLU A 80 16.87 0.63 -35.54
C GLU A 80 15.66 1.40 -36.08
#